data_AF-A0A2V8MDP8-F1
#
_entry.id   AF-A0A2V8MDP8-F1
#
_cell.length_a   1.000
_cell.length_b   1.000
_cell.length_c   1.000
_cell.angle_alpha   90.00
_cell.angle_beta   90.00
_cell.angle_gamma   90.00
#
_symmetry.space_group_name_H-M   'P 1'
#
loop_
_entity.id
_entity.type
_entity.pdbx_description
1 polymer ?
#
loop_
_entity_poly.entity_id
_entity_poly.type
_entity_poly.pdbx_seq_one_letter_code
_entity_poly.pdbx_strand_id
1 'polypeptide(L)' 'QVTDRAYIINNGSIFRSGTPRELGNDIEVKRVYLGEHFSLN' A
#
# COMPACT_ATOMS: atom_id res chain seq x y z
N GLN A 1 13.26 0.98 9.47
CA GLN A 1 11.79 0.97 9.35
C GLN A 1 11.36 2.45 9.37
N VAL A 2 11.01 3.02 8.22
CA VAL A 2 10.96 4.50 8.03
C VAL A 2 9.54 5.08 8.16
N THR A 3 8.50 4.27 8.37
CA THR A 3 7.12 4.78 8.48
C THR A 3 6.26 3.91 9.41
N ASP A 4 5.61 4.52 10.40
CA ASP A 4 4.71 3.86 11.34
C ASP A 4 3.30 3.65 10.76
N ARG A 5 2.91 4.45 9.76
CA ARG A 5 1.60 4.40 9.11
C ARG A 5 1.68 4.89 7.66
N ALA A 6 0.91 4.26 6.80
CA ALA A 6 0.78 4.58 5.39
C ALA A 6 -0.70 4.62 4.98
N TYR A 7 -0.99 5.41 3.95
CA TYR A 7 -2.33 5.62 3.40
C TYR A 7 -2.26 5.47 1.88
N ILE A 8 -3.24 4.77 1.32
CA ILE A 8 -3.43 4.60 -0.12
C ILE A 8 -4.67 5.39 -0.50
N ILE A 9 -4.51 6.33 -1.43
CA ILE A 9 -5.58 7.21 -1.91
C ILE A 9 -5.95 6.78 -3.33
N ASN A 10 -7.24 6.60 -3.56
CA ASN A 10 -7.80 6.32 -4.89
C ASN A 10 -9.04 7.19 -5.10
N ASN A 11 -9.16 7.83 -6.27
CA ASN A 11 -10.27 8.73 -6.63
C ASN A 11 -10.58 9.79 -5.56
N GLY A 12 -9.54 10.37 -4.94
CA GLY A 12 -9.68 11.41 -3.93
C GLY A 12 -10.18 10.92 -2.56
N SER A 13 -10.30 9.60 -2.35
CA SER A 13 -10.71 8.99 -1.08
C SER A 13 -9.64 8.04 -0.55
N ILE A 14 -9.58 7.86 0.78
CA ILE A 14 -8.71 6.86 1.39
C ILE A 14 -9.28 5.49 1.06
N PHE A 15 -8.51 4.71 0.31
CA PHE A 15 -8.83 3.35 -0.07
C PHE A 15 -8.41 2.35 1.00
N ARG A 16 -7.18 2.51 1.52
CA ARG A 16 -6.61 1.68 2.59
C ARG A 16 -5.66 2.49 3.48
N SER A 17 -5.54 2.10 4.74
CA SER A 17 -4.57 2.69 5.68
C SER A 17 -4.09 1.64 6.67
N GLY A 18 -2.81 1.67 7.01
CA GLY A 18 -2.21 0.69 7.92
C GLY A 18 -0.70 0.86 7.99
N THR A 19 -0.03 -0.03 8.70
CA THR A 19 1.43 -0.11 8.67
C THR A 19 1.91 -0.54 7.27
N PRO A 20 3.14 -0.18 6.85
CA PRO A 20 3.70 -0.65 5.59
C PRO A 20 3.70 -2.19 5.45
N ARG A 21 3.82 -2.91 6.58
CA ARG A 21 3.77 -4.38 6.61
C ARG A 21 2.37 -4.92 6.34
N GLU A 22 1.32 -4.29 6.87
CA GLU A 22 -0.07 -4.68 6.60
C GLU A 22 -0.42 -4.40 5.14
N LEU A 23 -0.11 -3.21 4.64
CA LEU A 23 -0.42 -2.82 3.26
C LEU A 23 0.41 -3.60 2.24
N GLY A 24 1.68 -3.89 2.53
CA GLY A 24 2.53 -4.70 1.68
C GLY A 24 2.14 -6.18 1.58
N ASN A 25 1.29 -6.68 2.50
CA ASN A 25 0.75 -8.04 2.45
C ASN A 25 -0.68 -8.10 1.88
N ASP A 26 -1.34 -6.97 1.69
CA ASP A 26 -2.70 -6.88 1.15
C ASP A 26 -2.69 -7.11 -0.39
N ILE A 27 -3.43 -8.12 -0.83
CA ILE A 27 -3.51 -8.54 -2.23
C ILE A 27 -4.14 -7.45 -3.11
N GLU A 28 -5.10 -6.71 -2.58
CA GLU A 28 -5.80 -5.63 -3.26
C GLU A 28 -4.90 -4.40 -3.41
N VAL A 29 -4.10 -4.10 -2.37
CA VAL A 29 -3.07 -3.04 -2.41
C VAL A 29 -2.00 -3.34 -3.46
N LYS A 30 -1.50 -4.58 -3.50
CA LYS A 30 -0.52 -4.99 -4.52
C LYS A 30 -1.05 -4.79 -5.93
N ARG A 31 -2.33 -5.09 -6.16
CA ARG A 31 -2.96 -4.93 -7.47
C ARG A 31 -3.15 -3.47 -7.86
N VAL A 32 -3.57 -2.61 -6.92
CA VAL A 32 -3.92 -1.20 -7.19
C VAL A 32 -2.70 -0.30 -7.27
N TYR A 33 -1.67 -0.54 -6.46
CA TYR A 33 -0.63 0.46 -6.22
C TYR A 33 0.72 0.19 -6.89
N LEU A 34 0.97 -1.06 -7.28
CA LEU A 34 2.34 -1.50 -7.58
C LEU A 34 2.56 -1.87 -9.05
N GLY A 35 1.50 -2.21 -9.78
CA GLY A 35 1.65 -2.94 -11.05
C GLY A 35 2.43 -4.24 -10.86
N GLU A 36 2.61 -5.06 -11.89
CA GLU A 36 3.32 -6.34 -11.76
C GLU A 36 4.82 -6.23 -11.40
N HIS A 37 5.35 -5.02 -11.14
CA HIS A 37 6.78 -4.73 -11.10
C HIS A 37 7.33 -4.14 -9.78
N PHE A 38 6.57 -4.10 -8.69
CA PHE A 38 7.11 -3.55 -7.44
C PHE A 38 7.84 -4.59 -6.58
N SER A 39 9.05 -4.23 -6.14
CA SER A 39 9.79 -4.91 -5.10
C SER A 39 10.14 -3.90 -4.00
N LEU A 40 9.81 -4.25 -2.76
CA LEU A 40 10.19 -3.49 -1.57
C LEU A 40 11.56 -4.02 -1.13
N ASN A 41 12.64 -3.42 -1.66
CA ASN A 41 14.00 -3.64 -1.17
C ASN A 41 14.30 -2.75 0.04
#